data_AF-A0A0N8PRH5-F1
#
_entry.id   AF-A0A0N8PRH5-F1
#
_cell.length_a   1.000
_cell.length_b   1.000
_cell.length_c   1.000
_cell.angle_alpha   90.00
_cell.angle_beta   90.00
_cell.angle_gamma   90.00
#
_symmetry.space_group_name_H-M   'P 1'
#
loop_
_entity.id
_entity.type
_entity.pdbx_description
1 polymer ?
#
loop_
_entity_poly.entity_id
_entity_poly.type
_entity_poly.pdbx_seq_one_letter_code
_entity_poly.pdbx_strand_id
1 'polypeptide(L)'
;HNDRRRIELLHALLFALPGTPVLYYGDEIGMGDNVYLGDRNGVRTPTQWSADRNAGFSSANPQQLFLPLITDHEYHHETVHVEAQEENPHSLLHWMRRMIALRQRYQVFGRGSIEFLQPSNRKVLAFVRHHEDEHMLVVANLSRFLQHAELDLSEFRGRMPVDLFGHSAFPIIGDLPYLLTIGPHSCYWFALAPSTADAAAAGPAGAPVIETALSWAELLRGEGQSLLEERALPAYMGAAPWYNGGSRSILGTSIQDTIEVPTRDGPAVIALVQMHCAEGESQTYTMPLAYATGRAATRLRDEHPEALVAQLRAPGAKEPEAVIYDALWSPAFATAVLDTITRRRQLKGKAGTVHVQAGPDYKRLREAKPAALRDTGALEGGRNNTSLAFGEELMLKLFRCVDEGPNPEVTIGNALAAHGFAHTPPAIAALEYRPADGEPIHLAMLQGFVPNQGEAWDTMQKHIRAYARRADAQATPAPSDVAALLARAAAPPSADEKKQLGTAHAQLELIGTRTAEMHAALAASDDSEFAPLPFTG
;
A
#
# COMPACT_ATOMS: atom_id res chain seq x y z
N HIS A 1 25.22 24.13 21.43
CA HIS A 1 25.38 23.87 19.99
C HIS A 1 24.24 22.96 19.55
N ASN A 2 23.21 23.57 18.98
CA ASN A 2 21.96 22.94 18.55
C ASN A 2 22.13 22.22 17.20
N ASP A 3 23.06 21.27 17.13
CA ASP A 3 23.25 20.45 15.92
C ASP A 3 22.27 19.27 15.95
N ARG A 4 21.17 19.42 15.20
CA ARG A 4 20.13 18.40 15.09
C ARG A 4 20.67 17.00 14.78
N ARG A 5 21.68 16.86 13.92
CA ARG A 5 22.21 15.53 13.56
C ARG A 5 22.89 14.85 14.74
N ARG A 6 23.53 15.63 15.62
CA ARG A 6 24.11 15.10 16.85
C ARG A 6 23.05 14.68 17.86
N ILE A 7 21.97 15.47 17.97
CA ILE A 7 20.82 15.14 18.81
C ILE A 7 20.20 13.83 18.32
N GLU A 8 19.94 13.71 17.02
CA GLU A 8 19.39 12.49 16.42
C GLU A 8 20.33 11.28 16.61
N LEU A 9 21.65 11.44 16.40
CA LEU A 9 22.63 10.37 16.65
C LEU A 9 22.59 9.86 18.10
N LEU A 10 22.60 10.78 19.08
CA LEU A 10 22.60 10.45 20.50
C LEU A 10 21.33 9.66 20.86
N HIS A 11 20.17 10.16 20.43
CA HIS A 11 18.90 9.51 20.70
C HIS A 11 18.76 8.18 19.96
N ALA A 12 19.24 8.08 18.72
CA ALA A 12 19.25 6.81 17.99
C ALA A 12 20.12 5.76 18.69
N LEU A 13 21.27 6.14 19.22
CA LEU A 13 22.05 5.20 20.02
C LEU A 13 21.35 4.85 21.35
N LEU A 14 20.76 5.84 22.03
CA LEU A 14 20.01 5.62 23.27
C LEU A 14 18.85 4.62 23.08
N PHE A 15 18.13 4.71 21.96
CA PHE A 15 17.02 3.80 21.67
C PHE A 15 17.48 2.43 21.17
N ALA A 16 18.64 2.34 20.51
CA ALA A 16 19.18 1.09 19.98
C ALA A 16 19.87 0.22 21.04
N LEU A 17 20.44 0.85 22.08
CA LEU A 17 21.17 0.15 23.14
C LEU A 17 20.23 -0.57 24.11
N PRO A 18 20.68 -1.69 24.71
CA PRO A 18 19.88 -2.43 25.69
C PRO A 18 19.57 -1.58 26.93
N GLY A 19 18.38 -1.81 27.49
CA GLY A 19 17.90 -1.15 28.70
C GLY A 19 16.69 -0.26 28.47
N THR A 20 16.29 0.46 29.52
CA THR A 20 15.18 1.42 29.45
C THR A 20 15.74 2.80 29.11
N PRO A 21 15.47 3.36 27.92
CA PRO A 21 15.90 4.70 27.59
C PRO A 21 15.20 5.70 28.51
N VAL A 22 15.93 6.71 28.97
CA VAL A 22 15.40 7.80 29.79
C VAL A 22 15.55 9.08 28.98
N LEU A 23 14.43 9.77 28.74
CA LEU A 23 14.39 11.08 28.10
C LEU A 23 14.07 12.13 29.15
N TYR A 24 14.71 13.29 29.03
CA TYR A 24 14.34 14.44 29.84
C TYR A 24 13.34 15.30 29.08
N TYR A 25 12.38 15.90 29.79
CA TYR A 25 11.37 16.72 29.13
C TYR A 25 12.04 17.90 28.41
N GLY A 26 11.62 18.15 27.18
CA GLY A 26 12.20 19.20 26.35
C GLY A 26 13.28 18.68 25.40
N ASP A 27 13.93 17.54 25.69
CA ASP A 27 14.85 16.90 24.74
C ASP A 27 14.15 16.58 23.42
N GLU A 28 12.85 16.25 23.47
CA GLU A 28 12.06 15.86 22.32
C GLU A 28 11.87 16.99 21.31
N ILE A 29 11.95 18.24 21.77
CA ILE A 29 11.86 19.44 20.93
C ILE A 29 13.23 20.12 20.75
N GLY A 30 14.29 19.60 21.37
CA GLY A 30 15.62 20.23 21.36
C GLY A 30 15.66 21.51 22.20
N MET A 31 14.92 21.52 23.32
CA MET A 31 14.92 22.60 24.29
C MET A 31 16.32 22.77 24.87
N GLY A 32 16.79 24.02 24.97
CA GLY A 32 18.09 24.33 25.55
C GLY A 32 18.08 24.29 27.06
N ASP A 33 19.26 24.40 27.66
CA ASP A 33 19.43 24.57 29.10
C ASP A 33 19.82 26.01 29.44
N ASN A 34 19.41 26.49 30.61
CA ASN A 34 19.92 27.74 31.17
C ASN A 34 21.07 27.47 32.14
N VAL A 35 22.29 27.39 31.61
CA VAL A 35 23.53 27.08 32.36
C VAL A 35 23.90 28.13 33.43
N TYR A 36 23.24 29.30 33.41
CA TYR A 36 23.47 30.35 34.41
C TYR A 36 22.64 30.15 35.69
N LEU A 37 21.69 29.20 35.69
CA LEU A 37 20.95 28.82 36.89
C LEU A 37 21.73 27.77 37.69
N GLY A 38 21.88 28.00 39.00
CA GLY A 38 22.58 27.06 39.89
C GLY A 38 21.82 25.74 40.10
N ASP A 39 22.58 24.72 40.50
CA ASP A 39 22.08 23.35 40.75
C ASP A 39 21.33 22.77 39.54
N ARG A 40 20.25 22.00 39.75
CA ARG A 40 19.45 21.37 38.69
C ARG A 40 18.43 22.31 38.06
N ASN A 41 18.45 23.60 38.40
CA ASN A 41 17.45 24.55 37.90
C ASN A 41 17.68 24.92 36.43
N GLY A 42 18.91 24.78 35.92
CA GLY A 42 19.23 25.04 34.52
C GLY A 42 18.51 24.14 33.52
N VAL A 43 18.26 22.88 33.91
CA VAL A 43 17.50 21.91 33.12
C VAL A 43 16.00 21.91 33.48
N ARG A 44 15.59 22.58 34.56
CA ARG A 44 14.19 22.57 35.07
C ARG A 44 13.38 23.78 34.62
N THR A 45 13.80 24.45 33.55
CA THR A 45 13.09 25.61 33.03
C THR A 45 11.71 25.21 32.50
N PRO A 46 10.73 26.13 32.48
CA PRO A 46 9.40 25.83 31.98
C PRO A 46 9.42 25.31 30.52
N THR A 47 8.64 24.27 30.24
CA THR A 47 8.50 23.71 28.88
C THR A 47 7.96 24.76 27.91
N GLN A 48 8.51 24.78 26.69
CA GLN A 48 8.13 25.72 25.64
C GLN A 48 6.99 25.14 24.79
N TRP A 49 5.74 25.40 25.17
CA TRP A 49 4.55 24.88 24.50
C TRP A 49 4.19 25.64 23.22
N SER A 50 4.21 26.98 23.26
CA SER A 50 3.89 27.83 22.12
C SER A 50 4.78 29.09 22.08
N ALA A 51 4.67 29.86 21.00
CA ALA A 51 5.34 31.16 20.86
C ALA A 51 4.73 32.28 21.74
N ASP A 52 3.62 31.99 22.44
CA ASP A 52 2.93 32.95 23.28
C ASP A 52 3.71 33.30 24.56
N ARG A 53 3.19 34.30 25.28
CA ARG A 53 3.72 34.75 26.57
C ARG A 53 4.01 33.57 27.51
N ASN A 54 5.18 33.60 28.14
CA ASN A 54 5.70 32.54 29.00
C ASN A 54 5.78 31.18 28.29
N ALA A 55 6.02 31.18 26.97
CA ALA A 55 6.07 29.99 26.12
C ALA A 55 4.82 29.10 26.20
N GLY A 56 3.65 29.69 26.47
CA GLY A 56 2.40 28.95 26.71
C GLY A 56 2.33 28.19 28.04
N PHE A 57 3.37 28.21 28.88
CA PHE A 57 3.41 27.46 30.14
C PHE A 57 2.51 28.06 31.23
N SER A 58 2.37 29.39 31.27
CA SER A 58 1.60 30.08 32.32
C SER A 58 1.11 31.46 31.89
N SER A 59 -0.04 31.89 32.38
CA SER A 59 -0.56 33.25 32.19
C SER A 59 -0.07 34.27 33.24
N ALA A 60 0.71 33.84 34.23
CA ALA A 60 1.20 34.69 35.32
C ALA A 60 2.11 35.84 34.83
N ASN A 61 2.36 36.84 35.70
CA ASN A 61 3.41 37.83 35.43
C ASN A 61 4.75 37.09 35.25
N PRO A 62 5.54 37.32 34.18
CA PRO A 62 6.83 36.65 33.97
C PRO A 62 7.77 36.70 35.18
N GLN A 63 7.70 37.77 35.97
CA GLN A 63 8.50 37.96 37.19
C GLN A 63 8.06 37.06 38.36
N GLN A 64 6.90 36.42 38.26
CA GLN A 64 6.36 35.48 39.25
C GLN A 64 6.61 34.01 38.86
N LEU A 65 7.22 33.75 37.71
CA LEU A 65 7.62 32.39 37.36
C LEU A 65 8.68 31.90 38.35
N PHE A 66 8.51 30.67 38.83
CA PHE A 66 9.45 30.06 39.76
C PHE A 66 10.86 29.95 39.17
N LEU A 67 10.94 29.62 37.87
CA LEU A 67 12.17 29.66 37.08
C LEU A 67 11.94 30.44 35.78
N PRO A 68 12.96 31.16 35.29
CA PRO A 68 12.84 31.93 34.05
C PRO A 68 12.74 30.99 32.84
N LEU A 69 12.20 31.53 31.74
CA LEU A 69 12.27 30.88 30.43
C LEU A 69 13.70 30.89 29.89
N ILE A 70 13.93 30.08 28.86
CA ILE A 70 15.17 30.14 28.08
C ILE A 70 15.09 31.36 27.17
N THR A 71 16.02 32.29 27.36
CA THR A 71 16.11 33.54 26.61
C THR A 71 17.25 33.53 25.58
N ASP A 72 17.99 32.42 25.47
CA ASP A 72 19.03 32.26 24.46
C ASP A 72 18.38 32.23 23.06
N HIS A 73 18.91 33.02 22.13
CA HIS A 73 18.39 33.13 20.78
C HIS A 73 18.42 31.78 20.02
N GLU A 74 19.36 30.88 20.33
CA GLU A 74 19.44 29.55 19.69
C GLU A 74 18.27 28.62 20.10
N TYR A 75 17.68 28.84 21.27
CA TYR A 75 16.67 27.95 21.88
C TYR A 75 15.37 28.69 22.25
N HIS A 76 15.19 29.92 21.78
CA HIS A 76 14.08 30.77 22.18
C HIS A 76 12.72 30.15 21.82
N HIS A 77 11.76 30.25 22.72
CA HIS A 77 10.42 29.67 22.57
C HIS A 77 9.66 30.14 21.33
N GLU A 78 9.92 31.34 20.79
CA GLU A 78 9.32 31.77 19.52
C GLU A 78 9.73 30.87 18.33
N THR A 79 10.90 30.22 18.41
CA THR A 79 11.44 29.34 17.36
C THR A 79 11.32 27.86 17.73
N VAL A 80 11.58 27.50 18.99
CA VAL A 80 11.62 26.11 19.47
C VAL A 80 10.48 25.89 20.45
N HIS A 81 9.33 25.42 19.98
CA HIS A 81 8.19 25.10 20.84
C HIS A 81 7.38 23.93 20.30
N VAL A 82 6.54 23.33 21.15
CA VAL A 82 5.76 22.13 20.82
C VAL A 82 4.82 22.37 19.66
N GLU A 83 4.02 23.44 19.67
CA GLU A 83 3.02 23.75 18.64
C GLU A 83 3.60 23.76 17.21
N ALA A 84 4.64 24.54 16.93
CA ALA A 84 5.30 24.54 15.62
C ALA A 84 5.91 23.19 15.22
N GLN A 85 6.37 22.38 16.19
CA GLN A 85 6.91 21.05 15.89
C GLN A 85 5.82 19.99 15.67
N GLU A 86 4.63 20.17 16.26
CA GLU A 86 3.46 19.34 15.98
C GLU A 86 2.86 19.61 14.60
N GLU A 87 3.00 20.83 14.07
CA GLU A 87 2.54 21.14 12.71
C GLU A 87 3.53 20.70 11.62
N ASN A 88 4.79 20.46 11.96
CA ASN A 88 5.83 20.10 11.01
C ASN A 88 6.20 18.59 11.09
N PRO A 89 5.82 17.74 10.12
CA PRO A 89 6.16 16.31 10.10
C PRO A 89 7.66 15.98 10.07
N HIS A 90 8.49 16.95 9.67
CA HIS A 90 9.95 16.83 9.65
C HIS A 90 10.61 17.39 10.91
N SER A 91 9.85 17.75 11.95
CA SER A 91 10.39 18.24 13.22
C SER A 91 11.17 17.18 14.01
N LEU A 92 11.94 17.62 15.01
CA LEU A 92 12.62 16.70 15.93
C LEU A 92 11.59 15.92 16.76
N LEU A 93 10.49 16.55 17.17
CA LEU A 93 9.40 15.90 17.89
C LEU A 93 8.81 14.72 17.10
N HIS A 94 8.50 14.91 15.81
CA HIS A 94 8.02 13.82 14.96
C HIS A 94 9.07 12.74 14.73
N TRP A 95 10.34 13.14 14.58
CA TRP A 95 11.45 12.18 14.50
C TRP A 95 11.56 11.34 15.79
N MET A 96 11.48 11.95 16.97
CA MET A 96 11.48 11.27 18.27
C MET A 96 10.29 10.33 18.43
N ARG A 97 9.08 10.75 18.07
CA ARG A 97 7.89 9.90 18.05
C ARG A 97 8.10 8.66 17.17
N ARG A 98 8.68 8.82 15.96
CA ARG A 98 9.03 7.70 15.07
C ARG A 98 10.05 6.76 15.69
N MET A 99 11.10 7.28 16.34
CA MET A 99 12.09 6.45 17.03
C MET A 99 11.51 5.63 18.17
N ILE A 100 10.68 6.26 19.00
CA ILE A 100 9.99 5.59 20.11
C ILE A 100 9.06 4.49 19.56
N ALA A 101 8.30 4.79 18.50
CA ALA A 101 7.44 3.83 17.84
C ALA A 101 8.22 2.64 17.27
N LEU A 102 9.33 2.88 16.56
CA LEU A 102 10.22 1.82 16.04
C LEU A 102 10.76 0.94 17.18
N ARG A 103 11.19 1.54 18.28
CA ARG A 103 11.72 0.81 19.43
C ARG A 103 10.65 0.01 20.19
N GLN A 104 9.40 0.49 20.18
CA GLN A 104 8.26 -0.24 20.76
C GLN A 104 7.84 -1.40 19.85
N ARG A 105 7.88 -1.18 18.53
CA ARG A 105 7.57 -2.16 17.49
C ARG A 105 8.53 -3.34 17.50
N TYR A 106 9.83 -3.08 17.55
CA TYR A 106 10.85 -4.13 17.49
C TYR A 106 11.42 -4.47 18.86
N GLN A 107 10.98 -5.60 19.43
CA GLN A 107 11.39 -6.05 20.76
C GLN A 107 12.89 -6.26 20.88
N VAL A 108 13.58 -6.54 19.78
CA VAL A 108 15.02 -6.68 19.69
C VAL A 108 15.81 -5.50 20.29
N PHE A 109 15.29 -4.26 20.21
CA PHE A 109 15.94 -3.12 20.86
C PHE A 109 15.76 -3.09 22.38
N GLY A 110 14.65 -3.61 22.90
CA GLY A 110 14.40 -3.64 24.35
C GLY A 110 14.87 -4.89 25.09
N ARG A 111 14.73 -6.06 24.46
CA ARG A 111 14.92 -7.38 25.08
C ARG A 111 16.05 -8.19 24.44
N GLY A 112 16.49 -7.80 23.24
CA GLY A 112 17.52 -8.53 22.51
C GLY A 112 18.90 -8.47 23.16
N SER A 113 19.77 -9.41 22.77
CA SER A 113 21.20 -9.33 23.03
C SER A 113 21.87 -8.31 22.08
N ILE A 114 23.10 -7.91 22.39
CA ILE A 114 23.90 -7.02 21.55
C ILE A 114 25.23 -7.69 21.24
N GLU A 115 25.61 -7.67 19.97
CA GLU A 115 26.91 -8.10 19.48
C GLU A 115 27.59 -6.95 18.75
N PHE A 116 28.74 -6.50 19.24
CA PHE A 116 29.48 -5.41 18.61
C PHE A 116 30.34 -5.91 17.46
N LEU A 117 30.09 -5.35 16.27
CA LEU A 117 30.98 -5.52 15.13
C LEU A 117 32.23 -4.65 15.34
N GLN A 118 33.36 -5.13 14.85
CA GLN A 118 34.66 -4.46 15.01
C GLN A 118 35.18 -3.95 13.66
N PRO A 119 34.54 -2.94 13.03
CA PRO A 119 35.06 -2.36 11.79
C PRO A 119 36.44 -1.73 12.04
N SER A 120 37.31 -1.76 11.02
CA SER A 120 38.63 -1.13 11.07
C SER A 120 38.55 0.38 11.34
N ASN A 121 37.47 1.04 10.89
CA ASN A 121 37.21 2.45 11.12
C ASN A 121 36.61 2.71 12.51
N ARG A 122 37.45 3.10 13.46
CA ARG A 122 37.06 3.42 14.86
C ARG A 122 36.09 4.60 15.02
N LYS A 123 35.82 5.37 13.97
CA LYS A 123 34.81 6.44 13.99
C LYS A 123 33.40 5.92 13.74
N VAL A 124 33.28 4.67 13.30
CA VAL A 124 32.00 3.99 13.08
C VAL A 124 31.78 2.99 14.20
N LEU A 125 30.66 3.12 14.89
CA LEU A 125 30.16 2.15 15.84
C LEU A 125 29.14 1.27 15.11
N ALA A 126 29.34 -0.04 15.08
CA ALA A 126 28.41 -0.97 14.47
C ALA A 126 28.14 -2.15 15.41
N PHE A 127 26.89 -2.58 15.48
CA PHE A 127 26.49 -3.74 16.29
C PHE A 127 25.22 -4.37 15.74
N VAL A 128 25.03 -5.64 16.03
CA VAL A 128 23.80 -6.38 15.73
C VAL A 128 23.04 -6.62 17.04
N ARG A 129 21.73 -6.45 16.98
CA ARG A 129 20.80 -6.82 18.06
C ARG A 129 20.10 -8.12 17.64
N HIS A 130 20.02 -9.09 18.54
CA HIS A 130 19.40 -10.39 18.28
C HIS A 130 18.26 -10.64 19.26
N HIS A 131 17.11 -11.08 18.75
CA HIS A 131 16.00 -11.52 19.57
C HIS A 131 15.15 -12.52 18.78
N GLU A 132 15.15 -13.79 19.20
CA GLU A 132 14.53 -14.88 18.44
C GLU A 132 15.05 -14.90 16.99
N ASP A 133 14.17 -14.82 15.99
CA ASP A 133 14.54 -14.80 14.56
C ASP A 133 14.77 -13.38 14.00
N GLU A 134 14.60 -12.34 14.84
CA GLU A 134 14.82 -10.94 14.48
C GLU A 134 16.27 -10.52 14.70
N HIS A 135 16.89 -10.01 13.63
CA HIS A 135 18.25 -9.48 13.67
C HIS A 135 18.26 -8.06 13.12
N MET A 136 18.81 -7.13 13.90
CA MET A 136 18.89 -5.72 13.52
C MET A 136 20.32 -5.20 13.57
N LEU A 137 20.80 -4.75 12.42
CA LEU A 137 22.11 -4.12 12.30
C LEU A 137 21.98 -2.61 12.54
N VAL A 138 22.73 -2.09 13.50
CA VAL A 138 22.85 -0.66 13.78
C VAL A 138 24.24 -0.18 13.40
N VAL A 139 24.31 0.90 12.63
CA VAL A 139 25.57 1.48 12.16
C VAL A 139 25.54 2.99 12.39
N ALA A 140 26.46 3.50 13.19
CA ALA A 140 26.50 4.89 13.63
C ALA A 140 27.85 5.54 13.33
N ASN A 141 27.83 6.66 12.62
CA ASN A 141 29.02 7.47 12.40
C ASN A 141 29.16 8.51 13.51
N LEU A 142 30.19 8.37 14.34
CA LEU A 142 30.47 9.30 15.45
C LEU A 142 31.26 10.55 15.00
N SER A 143 31.59 10.64 13.71
CA SER A 143 32.33 11.75 13.12
C SER A 143 31.42 12.80 12.49
N ARG A 144 31.89 14.05 12.51
CA ARG A 144 31.31 15.17 11.75
C ARG A 144 31.58 15.11 10.24
N PHE A 145 32.27 14.08 9.76
CA PHE A 145 32.61 13.89 8.35
C PHE A 145 32.07 12.55 7.84
N LEU A 146 31.84 12.46 6.53
CA LEU A 146 31.49 11.21 5.84
C LEU A 146 32.50 10.12 6.19
N GLN A 147 32.03 8.92 6.56
CA GLN A 147 32.86 7.75 6.82
C GLN A 147 32.43 6.58 5.96
N HIS A 148 33.33 5.64 5.72
CA HIS A 148 32.99 4.31 5.25
C HIS A 148 33.33 3.27 6.31
N ALA A 149 32.66 2.12 6.28
CA ALA A 149 32.97 0.96 7.08
C ALA A 149 32.81 -0.32 6.25
N GLU A 150 33.69 -1.28 6.52
CA GLU A 150 33.56 -2.66 6.06
C GLU A 150 33.08 -3.48 7.26
N LEU A 151 31.93 -4.13 7.13
CA LEU A 151 31.31 -4.90 8.21
C LEU A 151 31.39 -6.39 7.90
N ASP A 152 31.88 -7.18 8.85
CA ASP A 152 31.74 -8.64 8.76
C ASP A 152 30.31 -9.01 9.13
N LEU A 153 29.52 -9.41 8.13
CA LEU A 153 28.15 -9.88 8.27
C LEU A 153 28.01 -11.31 7.77
N SER A 154 29.10 -12.08 7.73
CA SER A 154 29.13 -13.43 7.16
C SER A 154 28.10 -14.39 7.76
N GLU A 155 27.74 -14.22 9.05
CA GLU A 155 26.66 -14.95 9.72
C GLU A 155 25.30 -14.76 9.05
N PHE A 156 25.06 -13.60 8.44
CA PHE A 156 23.79 -13.22 7.82
C PHE A 156 23.82 -13.40 6.30
N ARG A 157 24.71 -14.23 5.78
CA ARG A 157 24.80 -14.53 4.34
C ARG A 157 23.43 -14.88 3.76
N GLY A 158 23.10 -14.26 2.64
CA GLY A 158 21.82 -14.46 1.95
C GLY A 158 20.67 -13.61 2.50
N ARG A 159 20.85 -12.91 3.62
CA ARG A 159 19.88 -11.92 4.10
C ARG A 159 20.05 -10.58 3.39
N MET A 160 18.96 -9.84 3.32
CA MET A 160 18.87 -8.52 2.72
C MET A 160 18.68 -7.46 3.81
N PRO A 161 19.62 -6.52 3.99
CA PRO A 161 19.44 -5.40 4.90
C PRO A 161 18.36 -4.46 4.37
N VAL A 162 17.37 -4.13 5.20
CA VAL A 162 16.29 -3.20 4.88
C VAL A 162 16.29 -2.06 5.89
N ASP A 163 16.43 -0.83 5.42
CA ASP A 163 16.43 0.36 6.27
C ASP A 163 15.07 0.52 6.99
N LEU A 164 15.09 0.68 8.31
CA LEU A 164 13.86 0.79 9.11
C LEU A 164 13.17 2.15 9.00
N PHE A 165 13.84 3.16 8.43
CA PHE A 165 13.29 4.50 8.28
C PHE A 165 12.59 4.70 6.94
N GLY A 166 13.30 4.40 5.85
CA GLY A 166 12.83 4.59 4.48
C GLY A 166 12.44 3.29 3.79
N HIS A 167 12.49 2.15 4.48
CA HIS A 167 12.17 0.82 3.92
C HIS A 167 12.91 0.53 2.62
N SER A 168 14.14 1.03 2.48
CA SER A 168 14.98 0.80 1.30
C SER A 168 15.81 -0.46 1.49
N ALA A 169 15.77 -1.37 0.52
CA ALA A 169 16.63 -2.55 0.52
C ALA A 169 18.03 -2.22 0.04
N PHE A 170 18.98 -2.84 0.70
CA PHE A 170 20.38 -2.77 0.33
C PHE A 170 20.82 -4.12 -0.29
N PRO A 171 21.99 -4.19 -0.96
CA PRO A 171 22.47 -5.43 -1.56
C PRO A 171 22.46 -6.61 -0.58
N ILE A 172 22.15 -7.80 -1.11
CA ILE A 172 22.16 -9.05 -0.32
C ILE A 172 23.56 -9.27 0.25
N ILE A 173 23.62 -9.71 1.50
CA ILE A 173 24.87 -10.04 2.18
C ILE A 173 25.49 -11.27 1.50
N GLY A 174 26.64 -11.04 0.88
CA GLY A 174 27.45 -12.08 0.22
C GLY A 174 28.61 -12.57 1.08
N ASP A 175 29.65 -13.05 0.41
CA ASP A 175 30.86 -13.60 1.06
C ASP A 175 31.92 -12.53 1.39
N LEU A 176 31.78 -11.31 0.85
CA LEU A 176 32.70 -10.20 1.07
C LEU A 176 32.23 -9.31 2.24
N PRO A 177 33.15 -8.59 2.91
CA PRO A 177 32.78 -7.58 3.89
C PRO A 177 31.78 -6.58 3.31
N TYR A 178 30.76 -6.27 4.10
CA TYR A 178 29.66 -5.42 3.69
C TYR A 178 30.07 -3.95 3.76
N LEU A 179 30.19 -3.31 2.60
CA LEU A 179 30.65 -1.92 2.49
C LEU A 179 29.49 -0.94 2.67
N LEU A 180 29.64 -0.03 3.63
CA LEU A 180 28.69 1.06 3.86
C LEU A 180 29.38 2.41 3.89
N THR A 181 28.74 3.41 3.27
CA THR A 181 29.12 4.82 3.40
C THR A 181 28.07 5.53 4.23
N ILE A 182 28.50 6.26 5.26
CA ILE A 182 27.64 6.79 6.31
C ILE A 182 27.85 8.30 6.43
N GLY A 183 26.74 9.05 6.38
CA GLY A 183 26.73 10.51 6.52
C GLY A 183 27.30 11.01 7.86
N PRO A 184 27.72 12.28 7.97
CA PRO A 184 28.13 12.90 9.23
C PRO A 184 27.07 12.75 10.33
N HIS A 185 27.47 12.27 11.51
CA HIS A 185 26.58 12.02 12.65
C HIS A 185 25.29 11.23 12.28
N SER A 186 25.33 10.38 11.25
CA SER A 186 24.17 9.57 10.84
C SER A 186 24.17 8.22 11.55
N CYS A 187 22.98 7.70 11.83
CA CYS A 187 22.77 6.37 12.37
C CYS A 187 21.74 5.63 11.51
N TYR A 188 22.08 4.44 11.05
CA TYR A 188 21.21 3.58 10.24
C TYR A 188 20.83 2.35 11.03
N TRP A 189 19.55 1.97 10.93
CA TRP A 189 19.01 0.77 11.54
C TRP A 189 18.46 -0.12 10.41
N PHE A 190 19.03 -1.31 10.26
CA PHE A 190 18.62 -2.26 9.23
C PHE A 190 18.00 -3.50 9.85
N ALA A 191 16.82 -3.89 9.39
CA ALA A 191 16.34 -5.26 9.58
C ALA A 191 17.10 -6.19 8.61
N LEU A 192 17.64 -7.29 9.11
CA LEU A 192 18.28 -8.31 8.27
C LEU A 192 17.23 -9.32 7.84
N ALA A 193 16.46 -8.98 6.82
CA ALA A 193 15.34 -9.78 6.33
C ALA A 193 15.82 -11.01 5.51
N PRO A 194 15.08 -12.12 5.51
CA PRO A 194 15.33 -13.21 4.55
C PRO A 194 15.18 -12.71 3.11
N SER A 195 15.97 -13.27 2.18
CA SER A 195 15.86 -12.94 0.76
C SER A 195 14.54 -13.46 0.16
N THR A 196 14.05 -12.82 -0.91
CA THR A 196 12.81 -13.17 -1.63
C THR A 196 12.71 -14.63 -2.06
N ALA A 197 13.84 -15.32 -2.22
CA ALA A 197 13.87 -16.75 -2.52
C ALA A 197 13.25 -17.61 -1.39
N ASP A 198 13.35 -17.17 -0.13
CA ASP A 198 12.75 -17.86 1.03
C ASP A 198 11.31 -17.40 1.31
N ALA A 199 10.97 -16.13 1.03
CA ALA A 199 9.61 -15.61 1.18
C ALA A 199 8.64 -16.23 0.15
N ALA A 200 9.11 -16.50 -1.07
CA ALA A 200 8.33 -17.17 -2.12
C ALA A 200 8.02 -18.64 -1.84
N ALA A 201 8.69 -19.27 -0.87
CA ALA A 201 8.42 -20.65 -0.45
C ALA A 201 7.14 -20.77 0.42
N ALA A 202 6.63 -19.67 0.96
CA ALA A 202 5.33 -19.60 1.64
C ALA A 202 4.25 -19.19 0.62
N GLY A 203 3.85 -20.14 -0.22
CA GLY A 203 2.83 -19.92 -1.25
C GLY A 203 1.43 -19.58 -0.70
N PRO A 204 0.45 -19.28 -1.58
CA PRO A 204 -0.93 -18.88 -1.23
C PRO A 204 -1.80 -19.97 -0.58
N ALA A 205 -1.19 -21.03 -0.03
CA ALA A 205 -1.84 -22.08 0.77
C ALA A 205 -1.31 -22.14 2.23
N GLY A 206 -0.45 -21.20 2.63
CA GLY A 206 0.24 -21.17 3.91
C GLY A 206 0.08 -19.85 4.67
N ALA A 207 -1.16 -19.34 4.81
CA ALA A 207 -1.43 -18.13 5.56
C ALA A 207 -0.76 -18.18 6.95
N PRO A 208 0.03 -17.15 7.32
CA PRO A 208 0.89 -17.19 8.49
C PRO A 208 0.07 -17.36 9.76
N VAL A 209 0.58 -18.19 10.67
CA VAL A 209 0.03 -18.32 12.03
C VAL A 209 0.66 -17.25 12.90
N ILE A 210 -0.16 -16.32 13.37
CA ILE A 210 0.21 -15.24 14.29
C ILE A 210 -0.27 -15.62 15.68
N GLU A 211 0.65 -15.71 16.63
CA GLU A 211 0.32 -15.90 18.03
C GLU A 211 -0.10 -14.58 18.65
N THR A 212 -1.37 -14.47 19.03
CA THR A 212 -1.93 -13.24 19.58
C THR A 212 -3.25 -13.51 20.30
N ALA A 213 -3.51 -12.74 21.35
CA ALA A 213 -4.79 -12.71 22.06
C ALA A 213 -5.57 -11.41 21.76
N LEU A 214 -5.12 -10.61 20.80
CA LEU A 214 -5.74 -9.32 20.46
C LEU A 214 -7.11 -9.54 19.79
N SER A 215 -8.07 -8.69 20.15
CA SER A 215 -9.36 -8.60 19.48
C SER A 215 -9.24 -7.98 18.08
N TRP A 216 -10.27 -8.11 17.24
CA TRP A 216 -10.31 -7.48 15.91
C TRP A 216 -10.00 -5.97 15.94
N ALA A 217 -10.60 -5.24 16.88
CA ALA A 217 -10.38 -3.80 16.99
C ALA A 217 -8.94 -3.45 17.41
N GLU A 218 -8.28 -4.34 18.15
CA GLU A 218 -6.88 -4.20 18.54
C GLU A 218 -5.92 -4.63 17.42
N LEU A 219 -6.30 -5.60 16.59
CA LEU A 219 -5.53 -6.01 15.40
C LEU A 219 -5.45 -4.92 14.34
N LEU A 220 -6.39 -3.96 14.33
CA LEU A 220 -6.38 -2.83 13.40
C LEU A 220 -5.70 -1.57 13.98
N ARG A 221 -4.98 -1.64 15.10
CA ARG A 221 -4.28 -0.49 15.69
C ARG A 221 -3.03 -0.90 16.46
N GLY A 222 -2.09 0.03 16.63
CA GLY A 222 -0.89 -0.18 17.46
C GLY A 222 -0.12 -1.46 17.09
N GLU A 223 0.26 -2.25 18.08
CA GLU A 223 1.01 -3.51 17.90
C GLU A 223 0.29 -4.51 16.98
N GLY A 224 -1.03 -4.62 17.10
CA GLY A 224 -1.82 -5.51 16.25
C GLY A 224 -1.75 -5.15 14.77
N GLN A 225 -1.78 -3.86 14.46
CA GLN A 225 -1.63 -3.36 13.09
C GLN A 225 -0.25 -3.68 12.53
N SER A 226 0.80 -3.49 13.33
CA SER A 226 2.18 -3.82 12.93
C SER A 226 2.34 -5.31 12.61
N LEU A 227 1.70 -6.21 13.37
CA LEU A 227 1.70 -7.65 13.05
C LEU A 227 1.10 -7.94 11.67
N LEU A 228 0.02 -7.24 11.29
CA LEU A 228 -0.58 -7.39 9.96
C LEU A 228 0.33 -6.87 8.86
N GLU A 229 0.90 -5.68 9.06
CA GLU A 229 1.80 -4.99 8.13
C GLU A 229 3.10 -5.75 7.83
N GLU A 230 3.59 -6.52 8.80
CA GLU A 230 4.86 -7.25 8.68
C GLU A 230 4.68 -8.69 8.28
N ARG A 231 3.73 -9.38 8.90
CA ARG A 231 3.65 -10.84 8.83
C ARG A 231 2.59 -11.31 7.86
N ALA A 232 1.45 -10.63 7.79
CA ALA A 232 0.28 -11.10 7.06
C ALA A 232 0.17 -10.51 5.66
N LEU A 233 0.11 -9.18 5.57
CA LEU A 233 -0.16 -8.45 4.33
C LEU A 233 0.95 -8.65 3.28
N PRO A 234 2.25 -8.54 3.59
CA PRO A 234 3.29 -8.76 2.57
C PRO A 234 3.23 -10.15 1.95
N ALA A 235 3.02 -11.18 2.77
CA ALA A 235 2.91 -12.58 2.33
C ALA A 235 1.67 -12.80 1.45
N TYR A 236 0.51 -12.32 1.91
CA TYR A 236 -0.74 -12.47 1.16
C TYR A 236 -0.71 -11.72 -0.17
N MET A 237 -0.33 -10.44 -0.14
CA MET A 237 -0.33 -9.58 -1.32
C MET A 237 0.72 -10.03 -2.33
N GLY A 238 1.90 -10.45 -1.89
CA GLY A 238 2.95 -10.97 -2.77
C GLY A 238 2.58 -12.26 -3.50
N ALA A 239 1.68 -13.06 -2.91
CA ALA A 239 1.17 -14.28 -3.53
C ALA A 239 -0.13 -14.07 -4.34
N ALA A 240 -0.73 -12.88 -4.29
CA ALA A 240 -2.04 -12.64 -4.86
C ALA A 240 -1.99 -12.51 -6.41
N PRO A 241 -2.91 -13.12 -7.17
CA PRO A 241 -2.91 -13.05 -8.63
C PRO A 241 -3.10 -11.64 -9.22
N TRP A 242 -3.70 -10.73 -8.44
CA TRP A 242 -3.93 -9.34 -8.84
C TRP A 242 -2.72 -8.44 -8.58
N TYR A 243 -1.69 -8.93 -7.87
CA TYR A 243 -0.45 -8.18 -7.67
C TYR A 243 0.35 -8.16 -8.98
N ASN A 244 0.66 -6.95 -9.43
CA ASN A 244 1.31 -6.72 -10.73
C ASN A 244 2.79 -6.31 -10.60
N GLY A 245 3.34 -6.33 -9.39
CA GLY A 245 4.74 -5.94 -9.14
C GLY A 245 5.75 -6.95 -9.67
N GLY A 246 5.31 -8.09 -10.23
CA GLY A 246 6.17 -9.07 -10.90
C GLY A 246 7.20 -9.68 -9.95
N SER A 247 8.48 -9.64 -10.33
CA SER A 247 9.61 -10.13 -9.53
C SER A 247 10.13 -9.14 -8.48
N ARG A 248 9.45 -8.00 -8.27
CA ARG A 248 9.88 -6.99 -7.29
C ARG A 248 9.80 -7.55 -5.87
N SER A 249 10.88 -7.38 -5.12
CA SER A 249 10.90 -7.70 -3.70
C SER A 249 10.01 -6.73 -2.93
N ILE A 250 9.03 -7.27 -2.21
CA ILE A 250 8.25 -6.52 -1.23
C ILE A 250 9.13 -6.35 0.01
N LEU A 251 9.29 -5.11 0.48
CA LEU A 251 10.08 -4.74 1.65
C LEU A 251 9.23 -4.57 2.90
N GLY A 252 7.94 -4.26 2.71
CA GLY A 252 6.97 -4.17 3.78
C GLY A 252 5.68 -3.56 3.29
N THR A 253 4.71 -3.48 4.19
CA THR A 253 3.45 -2.79 3.96
C THR A 253 3.15 -1.83 5.11
N SER A 254 2.36 -0.79 4.85
CA SER A 254 1.84 0.11 5.87
C SER A 254 0.36 0.39 5.61
N ILE A 255 -0.49 0.29 6.63
CA ILE A 255 -1.92 0.59 6.54
C ILE A 255 -2.09 2.08 6.77
N GLN A 256 -2.49 2.79 5.72
CA GLN A 256 -2.72 4.24 5.69
C GLN A 256 -4.09 4.61 6.28
N ASP A 257 -5.13 3.83 5.97
CA ASP A 257 -6.44 3.98 6.57
C ASP A 257 -7.20 2.63 6.62
N THR A 258 -8.16 2.52 7.53
CA THR A 258 -9.09 1.40 7.66
C THR A 258 -10.51 1.93 7.69
N ILE A 259 -11.29 1.63 6.64
CA ILE A 259 -12.66 2.09 6.47
C ILE A 259 -13.62 1.00 6.90
N GLU A 260 -14.43 1.26 7.93
CA GLU A 260 -15.37 0.26 8.44
C GLU A 260 -16.54 0.01 7.47
N VAL A 261 -16.79 -1.27 7.18
CA VAL A 261 -17.94 -1.71 6.38
C VAL A 261 -18.93 -2.45 7.29
N PRO A 262 -20.16 -1.94 7.47
CA PRO A 262 -21.13 -2.53 8.39
C PRO A 262 -21.73 -3.81 7.78
N THR A 263 -21.12 -4.96 8.07
CA THR A 263 -21.61 -6.27 7.66
C THR A 263 -22.48 -6.93 8.74
N ARG A 264 -23.27 -7.93 8.36
CA ARG A 264 -24.14 -8.66 9.29
C ARG A 264 -23.41 -9.78 10.05
N ASP A 265 -22.37 -10.36 9.45
CA ASP A 265 -21.78 -11.64 9.89
C ASP A 265 -20.35 -11.49 10.43
N GLY A 266 -20.05 -10.35 11.07
CA GLY A 266 -18.75 -10.05 11.66
C GLY A 266 -18.20 -8.71 11.21
N PRO A 267 -17.07 -8.28 11.78
CA PRO A 267 -16.48 -7.02 11.40
C PRO A 267 -15.67 -7.16 10.11
N ALA A 268 -15.74 -6.14 9.26
CA ALA A 268 -14.94 -6.04 8.05
C ALA A 268 -14.55 -4.58 7.79
N VAL A 269 -13.40 -4.41 7.14
CA VAL A 269 -12.88 -3.10 6.74
C VAL A 269 -12.40 -3.14 5.30
N ILE A 270 -12.35 -1.99 4.66
CA ILE A 270 -11.52 -1.75 3.48
C ILE A 270 -10.27 -1.03 3.98
N ALA A 271 -9.12 -1.70 3.94
CA ALA A 271 -7.83 -1.10 4.31
C ALA A 271 -7.14 -0.53 3.06
N LEU A 272 -6.62 0.70 3.18
CA LEU A 272 -5.69 1.27 2.21
C LEU A 272 -4.28 0.92 2.66
N VAL A 273 -3.61 0.05 1.91
CA VAL A 273 -2.31 -0.52 2.25
C VAL A 273 -1.27 -0.01 1.26
N GLN A 274 -0.34 0.81 1.73
CA GLN A 274 0.80 1.20 0.93
C GLN A 274 1.83 0.07 0.96
N MET A 275 2.22 -0.40 -0.23
CA MET A 275 3.22 -1.44 -0.41
C MET A 275 4.55 -0.81 -0.79
N HIS A 276 5.60 -1.15 -0.03
CA HIS A 276 6.95 -0.68 -0.25
C HIS A 276 7.75 -1.78 -0.95
N CYS A 277 8.29 -1.48 -2.13
CA CYS A 277 9.07 -2.42 -2.93
C CYS A 277 10.52 -1.94 -3.03
N ALA A 278 11.45 -2.87 -3.26
CA ALA A 278 12.87 -2.54 -3.42
C ALA A 278 13.17 -1.66 -4.63
N GLU A 279 12.33 -1.79 -5.65
CA GLU A 279 12.45 -1.05 -6.91
C GLU A 279 11.10 -0.41 -7.25
N GLY A 280 11.15 0.87 -7.62
CA GLY A 280 9.98 1.66 -8.01
C GLY A 280 9.37 2.46 -6.86
N GLU A 281 8.35 3.24 -7.21
CA GLU A 281 7.57 4.00 -6.22
C GLU A 281 6.66 3.07 -5.42
N SER A 282 6.36 3.47 -4.18
CA SER A 282 5.39 2.75 -3.35
C SER A 282 4.00 2.88 -3.96
N GLN A 283 3.26 1.78 -3.97
CA GLN A 283 1.92 1.74 -4.57
C GLN A 283 0.88 1.50 -3.48
N THR A 284 -0.28 2.16 -3.60
CA THR A 284 -1.38 2.00 -2.66
C THR A 284 -2.33 0.92 -3.17
N TYR A 285 -2.67 0.00 -2.27
CA TYR A 285 -3.56 -1.11 -2.56
C TYR A 285 -4.79 -1.12 -1.65
N THR A 286 -5.95 -1.43 -2.22
CA THR A 286 -7.19 -1.67 -1.49
C THR A 286 -7.26 -3.13 -1.04
N MET A 287 -7.31 -3.34 0.28
CA MET A 287 -7.39 -4.65 0.92
C MET A 287 -8.67 -4.76 1.77
N PRO A 288 -9.73 -5.39 1.23
CA PRO A 288 -10.89 -5.78 2.02
C PRO A 288 -10.50 -6.86 3.03
N LEU A 289 -10.60 -6.58 4.33
CA LEU A 289 -10.23 -7.52 5.39
C LEU A 289 -11.46 -7.81 6.26
N ALA A 290 -11.69 -9.08 6.55
CA ALA A 290 -12.73 -9.54 7.45
C ALA A 290 -12.19 -10.55 8.47
N TYR A 291 -12.93 -10.73 9.55
CA TYR A 291 -12.55 -11.57 10.68
C TYR A 291 -13.60 -12.65 10.93
N ALA A 292 -13.17 -13.89 11.11
CA ALA A 292 -14.04 -15.02 11.43
C ALA A 292 -13.47 -15.87 12.58
N THR A 293 -14.36 -16.48 13.35
CA THR A 293 -14.03 -17.37 14.48
C THR A 293 -14.81 -18.69 14.40
N GLY A 294 -14.37 -19.68 15.17
CA GLY A 294 -15.11 -20.94 15.36
C GLY A 294 -15.41 -21.66 14.03
N ARG A 295 -16.66 -22.07 13.82
CA ARG A 295 -17.05 -22.85 12.62
C ARG A 295 -16.81 -22.11 11.30
N ALA A 296 -16.98 -20.79 11.28
CA ALA A 296 -16.73 -20.00 10.07
C ALA A 296 -15.23 -19.97 9.73
N ALA A 297 -14.36 -19.84 10.73
CA ALA A 297 -12.91 -19.91 10.57
C ALA A 297 -12.44 -21.31 10.12
N THR A 298 -13.03 -22.38 10.65
CA THR A 298 -12.74 -23.75 10.19
C THR A 298 -13.16 -23.94 8.74
N ARG A 299 -14.37 -23.53 8.36
CA ARG A 299 -14.84 -23.63 6.97
C ARG A 299 -13.91 -22.89 6.00
N LEU A 300 -13.51 -21.66 6.32
CA LEU A 300 -12.62 -20.88 5.45
C LEU A 300 -11.25 -21.55 5.27
N ARG A 301 -10.71 -22.19 6.31
CA ARG A 301 -9.46 -22.96 6.20
C ARG A 301 -9.58 -24.18 5.30
N ASP A 302 -10.71 -24.90 5.40
CA ASP A 302 -10.89 -26.16 4.69
C ASP A 302 -11.33 -25.94 3.23
N GLU A 303 -12.20 -24.95 2.98
CA GLU A 303 -12.83 -24.72 1.67
C GLU A 303 -12.11 -23.64 0.84
N HIS A 304 -11.51 -22.63 1.47
CA HIS A 304 -10.93 -21.45 0.79
C HIS A 304 -9.60 -20.96 1.41
N PRO A 305 -8.55 -21.81 1.49
CA PRO A 305 -7.27 -21.42 2.05
C PRO A 305 -6.63 -20.20 1.37
N GLU A 306 -6.89 -20.00 0.08
CA GLU A 306 -6.45 -18.85 -0.72
C GLU A 306 -7.08 -17.51 -0.30
N ALA A 307 -8.17 -17.54 0.46
CA ALA A 307 -8.79 -16.34 1.02
C ALA A 307 -8.07 -15.84 2.27
N LEU A 308 -7.26 -16.68 2.93
CA LEU A 308 -6.71 -16.39 4.24
C LEU A 308 -5.52 -15.44 4.16
N VAL A 309 -5.63 -14.33 4.90
CA VAL A 309 -4.56 -13.35 5.08
C VAL A 309 -3.70 -13.72 6.29
N ALA A 310 -4.33 -14.20 7.38
CA ALA A 310 -3.63 -14.70 8.56
C ALA A 310 -4.49 -15.68 9.36
N GLN A 311 -3.84 -16.58 10.09
CA GLN A 311 -4.45 -17.45 11.09
C GLN A 311 -4.03 -16.98 12.48
N LEU A 312 -4.96 -16.90 13.41
CA LEU A 312 -4.72 -16.33 14.74
C LEU A 312 -4.84 -17.42 15.80
N ARG A 313 -3.79 -17.58 16.59
CA ARG A 313 -3.69 -18.56 17.66
C ARG A 313 -3.43 -17.86 18.98
N ALA A 314 -4.28 -18.09 19.98
CA ALA A 314 -4.00 -17.57 21.32
C ALA A 314 -2.72 -18.19 21.89
N PRO A 315 -1.92 -17.46 22.69
CA PRO A 315 -0.74 -18.02 23.33
C PRO A 315 -1.07 -19.29 24.13
N GLY A 316 -0.37 -20.38 23.85
CA GLY A 316 -0.60 -21.69 24.49
C GLY A 316 -1.77 -22.52 23.93
N ALA A 317 -2.54 -21.99 22.98
CA ALA A 317 -3.52 -22.79 22.24
C ALA A 317 -2.81 -23.72 21.24
N LYS A 318 -3.37 -24.91 21.01
CA LYS A 318 -2.80 -25.88 20.07
C LYS A 318 -3.14 -25.56 18.61
N GLU A 319 -4.31 -24.98 18.37
CA GLU A 319 -4.83 -24.70 17.04
C GLU A 319 -5.28 -23.24 16.91
N PRO A 320 -5.23 -22.66 15.70
CA PRO A 320 -5.81 -21.34 15.44
C PRO A 320 -7.33 -21.33 15.68
N GLU A 321 -7.79 -20.31 16.40
CA GLU A 321 -9.21 -20.16 16.79
C GLU A 321 -9.95 -19.15 15.89
N ALA A 322 -9.20 -18.27 15.22
CA ALA A 322 -9.72 -17.22 14.36
C ALA A 322 -8.86 -17.05 13.10
N VAL A 323 -9.45 -16.42 12.09
CA VAL A 323 -8.76 -16.07 10.84
C VAL A 323 -9.08 -14.65 10.41
N ILE A 324 -8.10 -14.02 9.77
CA ILE A 324 -8.28 -12.83 8.95
C ILE A 324 -8.24 -13.29 7.50
N TYR A 325 -9.20 -12.83 6.71
CA TYR A 325 -9.35 -13.25 5.32
C TYR A 325 -9.78 -12.07 4.45
N ASP A 326 -9.58 -12.22 3.15
CA ASP A 326 -10.02 -11.23 2.18
C ASP A 326 -11.56 -11.20 2.15
N ALA A 327 -12.12 -10.04 2.51
CA ALA A 327 -13.55 -9.88 2.70
C ALA A 327 -14.36 -10.07 1.42
N LEU A 328 -13.74 -10.08 0.23
CA LEU A 328 -14.44 -10.38 -1.01
C LEU A 328 -14.94 -11.83 -1.09
N TRP A 329 -14.40 -12.73 -0.26
CA TRP A 329 -14.92 -14.09 -0.07
C TRP A 329 -16.13 -14.14 0.88
N SER A 330 -16.51 -13.01 1.49
CA SER A 330 -17.68 -12.91 2.36
C SER A 330 -18.90 -12.39 1.60
N PRO A 331 -19.97 -13.19 1.45
CA PRO A 331 -21.21 -12.70 0.86
C PRO A 331 -21.83 -11.54 1.64
N ALA A 332 -21.64 -11.51 2.97
CA ALA A 332 -22.12 -10.45 3.83
C ALA A 332 -21.42 -9.12 3.57
N PHE A 333 -20.11 -9.15 3.30
CA PHE A 333 -19.34 -7.96 2.92
C PHE A 333 -19.81 -7.41 1.56
N ALA A 334 -19.90 -8.26 0.54
CA ALA A 334 -20.34 -7.84 -0.78
C ALA A 334 -21.75 -7.24 -0.76
N THR A 335 -22.65 -7.83 0.00
CA THR A 335 -24.01 -7.29 0.22
C THR A 335 -23.97 -5.95 0.94
N ALA A 336 -23.11 -5.78 1.95
CA ALA A 336 -22.96 -4.51 2.68
C ALA A 336 -22.41 -3.38 1.80
N VAL A 337 -21.47 -3.69 0.90
CA VAL A 337 -20.96 -2.73 -0.09
C VAL A 337 -22.08 -2.32 -1.06
N LEU A 338 -22.84 -3.27 -1.59
CA LEU A 338 -23.99 -2.98 -2.47
C LEU A 338 -25.05 -2.15 -1.75
N ASP A 339 -25.39 -2.47 -0.50
CA ASP A 339 -26.33 -1.71 0.33
C ASP A 339 -25.84 -0.28 0.57
N THR A 340 -24.52 -0.09 0.77
CA THR A 340 -23.89 1.22 0.92
C THR A 340 -24.09 2.06 -0.34
N ILE A 341 -23.83 1.48 -1.52
CA ILE A 341 -24.04 2.14 -2.82
C ILE A 341 -25.52 2.46 -3.03
N THR A 342 -26.40 1.49 -2.80
CA THR A 342 -27.86 1.60 -3.02
C THR A 342 -28.48 2.69 -2.15
N ARG A 343 -28.05 2.80 -0.90
CA ARG A 343 -28.57 3.77 0.07
C ARG A 343 -27.77 5.07 0.11
N ARG A 344 -26.72 5.20 -0.72
CA ARG A 344 -25.76 6.31 -0.72
C ARG A 344 -25.22 6.64 0.67
N ARG A 345 -24.87 5.60 1.44
CA ARG A 345 -24.29 5.78 2.77
C ARG A 345 -22.85 6.26 2.65
N GLN A 346 -22.44 7.12 3.57
CA GLN A 346 -21.04 7.46 3.77
C GLN A 346 -20.41 6.44 4.71
N LEU A 347 -19.20 5.97 4.38
CA LEU A 347 -18.39 5.17 5.29
C LEU A 347 -17.28 6.04 5.88
N LYS A 348 -16.95 5.82 7.15
CA LYS A 348 -15.89 6.56 7.83
C LYS A 348 -14.64 5.70 7.93
N GLY A 349 -13.52 6.24 7.47
CA GLY A 349 -12.19 5.79 7.84
C GLY A 349 -11.69 6.58 9.06
N LYS A 350 -10.46 6.27 9.48
CA LYS A 350 -9.74 7.03 10.50
C LYS A 350 -9.15 8.32 9.94
N ALA A 351 -8.73 8.32 8.67
CA ALA A 351 -8.03 9.43 8.01
C ALA A 351 -8.86 10.09 6.90
N GLY A 352 -9.89 9.41 6.38
CA GLY A 352 -10.78 9.96 5.37
C GLY A 352 -12.20 9.40 5.42
N THR A 353 -12.98 9.70 4.38
CA THR A 353 -14.36 9.18 4.26
C THR A 353 -14.65 8.69 2.85
N VAL A 354 -15.46 7.64 2.75
CA VAL A 354 -15.90 7.09 1.47
C VAL A 354 -17.29 7.61 1.13
N HIS A 355 -17.43 8.14 -0.07
CA HIS A 355 -18.66 8.62 -0.67
C HIS A 355 -19.08 7.76 -1.84
N VAL A 356 -20.39 7.77 -2.12
CA VAL A 356 -20.96 7.14 -3.32
C VAL A 356 -21.10 8.20 -4.40
N GLN A 357 -20.31 8.09 -5.46
CA GLN A 357 -20.47 8.87 -6.68
C GLN A 357 -21.53 8.19 -7.56
N ALA A 358 -22.63 8.86 -7.85
CA ALA A 358 -23.68 8.32 -8.71
C ALA A 358 -23.31 8.49 -10.19
N GLY A 359 -23.34 7.41 -10.96
CA GLY A 359 -23.15 7.44 -12.40
C GLY A 359 -24.44 7.76 -13.17
N PRO A 360 -24.36 7.92 -14.51
CA PRO A 360 -25.51 8.25 -15.35
C PRO A 360 -26.67 7.26 -15.24
N ASP A 361 -26.38 5.96 -15.10
CA ASP A 361 -27.37 4.89 -15.01
C ASP A 361 -27.76 4.52 -13.57
N TYR A 362 -27.46 5.37 -12.58
CA TYR A 362 -27.74 5.08 -11.16
C TYR A 362 -29.21 4.69 -10.90
N LYS A 363 -30.16 5.17 -11.71
CA LYS A 363 -31.60 4.82 -11.57
C LYS A 363 -31.85 3.31 -11.75
N ARG A 364 -31.04 2.59 -12.52
CA ARG A 364 -31.16 1.14 -12.74
C ARG A 364 -31.04 0.32 -11.45
N LEU A 365 -30.32 0.82 -10.44
CA LEU A 365 -30.26 0.18 -9.11
C LEU A 365 -31.63 -0.01 -8.46
N ARG A 366 -32.62 0.85 -8.75
CA ARG A 366 -33.97 0.74 -8.19
C ARG A 366 -34.80 -0.37 -8.84
N GLU A 367 -34.44 -0.72 -10.08
CA GLU A 367 -35.11 -1.74 -10.88
C GLU A 367 -34.44 -3.10 -10.73
N ALA A 368 -33.15 -3.10 -10.37
CA ALA A 368 -32.38 -4.28 -10.09
C ALA A 368 -32.95 -5.06 -8.90
N LYS A 369 -33.06 -6.37 -9.05
CA LYS A 369 -33.40 -7.34 -8.00
C LYS A 369 -32.17 -8.22 -7.78
N PRO A 370 -31.11 -7.69 -7.14
CA PRO A 370 -29.87 -8.43 -6.97
C PRO A 370 -30.15 -9.76 -6.27
N ALA A 371 -30.00 -10.85 -7.03
CA ALA A 371 -30.10 -12.21 -6.52
C ALA A 371 -28.87 -12.52 -5.65
N ALA A 372 -28.87 -13.70 -5.01
CA ALA A 372 -27.72 -14.18 -4.25
C ALA A 372 -26.42 -14.06 -5.07
N LEU A 373 -25.33 -13.70 -4.38
CA LEU A 373 -24.00 -13.61 -4.99
C LEU A 373 -23.72 -14.88 -5.77
N ARG A 374 -23.44 -14.72 -7.06
CA ARG A 374 -22.79 -15.79 -7.80
C ARG A 374 -21.31 -15.64 -7.50
N ASP A 375 -20.74 -16.71 -6.97
CA ASP A 375 -19.30 -16.90 -7.00
C ASP A 375 -18.90 -16.86 -8.48
N THR A 376 -18.31 -15.76 -8.91
CA THR A 376 -17.89 -15.60 -10.30
C THR A 376 -16.61 -16.37 -10.59
N GLY A 377 -16.02 -17.02 -9.58
CA GLY A 377 -14.58 -17.08 -9.47
C GLY A 377 -14.02 -15.65 -9.45
N ALA A 378 -12.77 -15.48 -9.04
CA ALA A 378 -12.03 -14.38 -9.59
C ALA A 378 -12.15 -14.52 -11.12
N LEU A 379 -12.82 -13.59 -11.81
CA LEU A 379 -12.76 -13.53 -13.27
C LEU A 379 -11.27 -13.48 -13.62
N GLU A 380 -10.73 -14.63 -14.00
CA GLU A 380 -9.35 -14.82 -14.39
C GLU A 380 -9.03 -13.77 -15.45
N GLY A 381 -8.14 -12.83 -15.14
CA GLY A 381 -7.72 -11.79 -16.08
C GLY A 381 -7.80 -10.35 -15.58
N GLY A 382 -8.40 -10.08 -14.42
CA GLY A 382 -8.38 -8.75 -13.81
C GLY A 382 -7.00 -8.38 -13.28
N ARG A 383 -6.07 -7.93 -14.14
CA ARG A 383 -4.84 -7.26 -13.69
C ARG A 383 -5.27 -6.04 -12.87
N ASN A 384 -4.99 -6.06 -11.56
CA ASN A 384 -5.24 -4.99 -10.57
C ASN A 384 -6.67 -4.84 -10.04
N ASN A 385 -7.61 -5.73 -10.35
CA ASN A 385 -9.01 -5.57 -9.92
C ASN A 385 -9.54 -6.90 -9.39
N THR A 386 -10.56 -6.87 -8.53
CA THR A 386 -11.37 -8.06 -8.20
C THR A 386 -12.83 -7.75 -8.46
N SER A 387 -13.51 -8.64 -9.18
CA SER A 387 -14.89 -8.43 -9.61
C SER A 387 -15.84 -9.38 -8.88
N LEU A 388 -17.03 -8.89 -8.53
CA LEU A 388 -18.13 -9.64 -7.92
C LEU A 388 -19.40 -9.40 -8.74
N ALA A 389 -20.13 -10.46 -9.10
CA ALA A 389 -21.43 -10.32 -9.76
C ALA A 389 -22.60 -10.56 -8.79
N PHE A 390 -23.62 -9.69 -8.88
CA PHE A 390 -24.90 -9.87 -8.21
C PHE A 390 -25.92 -10.36 -9.25
N GLY A 391 -26.01 -11.69 -9.39
CA GLY A 391 -26.79 -12.31 -10.45
C GLY A 391 -26.26 -11.97 -11.85
N GLU A 392 -27.16 -11.68 -12.78
CA GLU A 392 -26.85 -11.28 -14.16
C GLU A 392 -27.24 -9.81 -14.42
N GLU A 393 -27.36 -9.02 -13.35
CA GLU A 393 -27.83 -7.63 -13.43
C GLU A 393 -26.73 -6.62 -13.12
N LEU A 394 -25.90 -6.90 -12.11
CA LEU A 394 -24.89 -5.97 -11.61
C LEU A 394 -23.54 -6.65 -11.46
N MET A 395 -22.49 -5.89 -11.70
CA MET A 395 -21.10 -6.27 -11.44
C MET A 395 -20.40 -5.16 -10.67
N LEU A 396 -19.84 -5.51 -9.51
CA LEU A 396 -18.97 -4.64 -8.72
C LEU A 396 -17.52 -4.99 -9.03
N LYS A 397 -16.74 -3.99 -9.43
CA LYS A 397 -15.29 -4.08 -9.60
C LYS A 397 -14.64 -3.32 -8.46
N LEU A 398 -13.89 -3.99 -7.61
CA LEU A 398 -13.03 -3.37 -6.62
C LEU A 398 -11.63 -3.20 -7.21
N PHE A 399 -11.10 -1.98 -7.16
CA PHE A 399 -9.76 -1.65 -7.64
C PHE A 399 -8.74 -2.02 -6.57
N ARG A 400 -7.83 -2.96 -6.88
CA ARG A 400 -6.79 -3.41 -5.96
C ARG A 400 -5.64 -2.45 -5.91
N CYS A 401 -5.08 -2.02 -7.04
CA CYS A 401 -4.06 -0.96 -7.08
C CYS A 401 -4.78 0.35 -7.37
N VAL A 402 -4.60 1.36 -6.52
CA VAL A 402 -5.30 2.64 -6.60
C VAL A 402 -4.31 3.80 -6.53
N ASP A 403 -4.61 4.83 -7.29
CA ASP A 403 -3.84 6.07 -7.39
C ASP A 403 -4.71 7.26 -7.00
N GLU A 404 -4.07 8.36 -6.62
CA GLU A 404 -4.72 9.64 -6.38
C GLU A 404 -5.25 10.25 -7.68
N GLY A 405 -6.45 10.82 -7.64
CA GLY A 405 -7.10 11.47 -8.76
C GLY A 405 -8.14 10.60 -9.48
N PRO A 406 -8.62 11.04 -10.65
CA PRO A 406 -9.71 10.38 -11.36
C PRO A 406 -9.28 9.01 -11.90
N ASN A 407 -10.07 7.97 -11.62
CA ASN A 407 -9.87 6.65 -12.21
C ASN A 407 -10.35 6.62 -13.68
N PRO A 408 -9.50 6.22 -14.66
CA PRO A 408 -9.87 6.23 -16.07
C PRO A 408 -11.09 5.36 -16.41
N GLU A 409 -11.28 4.21 -15.76
CA GLU A 409 -12.41 3.32 -16.03
C GLU A 409 -13.74 3.96 -15.61
N VAL A 410 -13.73 4.68 -14.47
CA VAL A 410 -14.89 5.44 -13.99
C VAL A 410 -15.17 6.64 -14.91
N THR A 411 -14.14 7.42 -15.24
CA THR A 411 -14.27 8.64 -16.06
C THR A 411 -14.74 8.31 -17.48
N ILE A 412 -14.10 7.36 -18.15
CA ILE A 412 -14.47 6.91 -19.52
C ILE A 412 -15.87 6.30 -19.51
N GLY A 413 -16.18 5.44 -18.53
CA GLY A 413 -17.50 4.81 -18.41
C GLY A 413 -18.63 5.83 -18.28
N ASN A 414 -18.44 6.84 -17.44
CA ASN A 414 -19.41 7.93 -17.27
C ASN A 414 -19.54 8.80 -18.52
N ALA A 415 -18.43 9.16 -19.17
CA ALA A 415 -18.44 9.97 -20.39
C ALA A 415 -19.16 9.25 -21.54
N LEU A 416 -18.86 7.97 -21.77
CA LEU A 416 -19.53 7.17 -22.80
C LEU A 416 -21.04 7.03 -22.54
N ALA A 417 -21.43 6.77 -21.29
CA ALA A 417 -22.83 6.65 -20.92
C ALA A 417 -23.59 7.99 -21.08
N ALA A 418 -22.96 9.11 -20.74
CA ALA A 418 -23.54 10.44 -20.91
C ALA A 418 -23.83 10.78 -22.38
N HIS A 419 -23.02 10.27 -23.32
CA HIS A 419 -23.18 10.46 -24.77
C HIS A 419 -23.98 9.34 -25.44
N GLY A 420 -24.63 8.46 -24.67
CA GLY A 420 -25.53 7.43 -25.19
C GLY A 420 -24.83 6.29 -25.94
N PHE A 421 -23.53 6.05 -25.69
CA PHE A 421 -22.83 4.92 -26.30
C PHE A 421 -23.33 3.60 -25.71
N ALA A 422 -24.09 2.84 -26.49
CA ALA A 422 -24.81 1.66 -26.01
C ALA A 422 -23.95 0.38 -25.86
N HIS A 423 -22.70 0.40 -26.30
CA HIS A 423 -21.83 -0.78 -26.36
C HIS A 423 -20.79 -0.84 -25.23
N THR A 424 -21.07 -0.16 -24.11
CA THR A 424 -20.28 -0.23 -22.87
C THR A 424 -21.16 -0.73 -21.72
N PRO A 425 -20.62 -1.40 -20.70
CA PRO A 425 -21.35 -1.68 -19.47
C PRO A 425 -21.97 -0.40 -18.89
N PRO A 426 -23.25 -0.43 -18.47
CA PRO A 426 -23.90 0.72 -17.86
C PRO A 426 -23.14 1.20 -16.62
N ALA A 427 -22.71 2.47 -16.60
CA ALA A 427 -21.99 3.05 -15.47
C ALA A 427 -22.98 3.48 -14.38
N ILE A 428 -23.04 2.72 -13.28
CA ILE A 428 -24.08 2.89 -12.25
C ILE A 428 -23.58 3.76 -11.10
N ALA A 429 -22.44 3.43 -10.49
CA ALA A 429 -21.88 4.18 -9.36
C ALA A 429 -20.39 3.88 -9.17
N ALA A 430 -19.70 4.72 -8.40
CA ALA A 430 -18.37 4.44 -7.88
C ALA A 430 -18.30 4.72 -6.37
N LEU A 431 -17.40 4.03 -5.67
CA LEU A 431 -16.99 4.35 -4.32
C LEU A 431 -15.72 5.19 -4.39
N GLU A 432 -15.79 6.39 -3.85
CA GLU A 432 -14.69 7.36 -3.86
C GLU A 432 -14.28 7.65 -2.41
N TYR A 433 -13.03 7.34 -2.08
CA TYR A 433 -12.41 7.73 -0.83
C TYR A 433 -11.87 9.14 -0.95
N ARG A 434 -12.15 9.97 0.06
CA ARG A 434 -11.62 11.33 0.18
C ARG A 434 -10.77 11.41 1.44
N PRO A 435 -9.44 11.53 1.31
CA PRO A 435 -8.57 11.77 2.45
C PRO A 435 -8.82 13.17 3.03
N ALA A 436 -8.30 13.45 4.23
CA ALA A 436 -8.31 14.79 4.82
C ALA A 436 -7.46 15.79 4.02
N ASP A 437 -6.39 15.31 3.38
CA ASP A 437 -5.49 16.05 2.51
C ASP A 437 -5.12 15.17 1.30
N GLY A 438 -5.01 15.76 0.11
CA GLY A 438 -4.78 15.07 -1.16
C GLY A 438 -6.03 14.90 -2.05
N GLU A 439 -5.84 14.25 -3.20
CA GLU A 439 -6.88 14.02 -4.21
C GLU A 439 -7.77 12.81 -3.88
N PRO A 440 -9.01 12.74 -4.39
CA PRO A 440 -9.89 11.59 -4.20
C PRO A 440 -9.32 10.32 -4.84
N ILE A 441 -9.69 9.16 -4.30
CA ILE A 441 -9.26 7.84 -4.78
C ILE A 441 -10.49 6.97 -5.05
N HIS A 442 -10.67 6.46 -6.27
CA HIS A 442 -11.75 5.50 -6.55
C HIS A 442 -11.37 4.10 -6.06
N LEU A 443 -12.17 3.56 -5.12
CA LEU A 443 -11.95 2.24 -4.54
C LEU A 443 -12.67 1.13 -5.30
N ALA A 444 -13.82 1.44 -5.88
CA ALA A 444 -14.64 0.47 -6.60
C ALA A 444 -15.60 1.15 -7.58
N MET A 445 -16.07 0.38 -8.57
CA MET A 445 -17.10 0.77 -9.53
C MET A 445 -18.19 -0.30 -9.58
N LEU A 446 -19.45 0.13 -9.54
CA LEU A 446 -20.61 -0.70 -9.83
C LEU A 446 -21.09 -0.39 -11.25
N GLN A 447 -21.25 -1.43 -12.05
CA GLN A 447 -21.72 -1.37 -13.43
C GLN A 447 -22.81 -2.41 -13.68
N GLY A 448 -23.54 -2.25 -14.78
CA GLY A 448 -24.46 -3.30 -15.26
C GLY A 448 -23.68 -4.54 -15.70
N PHE A 449 -24.19 -5.72 -15.38
CA PHE A 449 -23.62 -6.97 -15.87
C PHE A 449 -23.94 -7.13 -17.37
N VAL A 450 -22.93 -7.48 -18.17
CA VAL A 450 -23.09 -7.74 -19.60
C VAL A 450 -22.79 -9.22 -19.87
N PRO A 451 -23.82 -10.05 -20.10
CA PRO A 451 -23.61 -11.43 -20.52
C PRO A 451 -22.81 -11.47 -21.81
N ASN A 452 -21.75 -12.28 -21.84
CA ASN A 452 -20.89 -12.45 -23.01
C ASN A 452 -20.61 -13.93 -23.25
N GLN A 453 -20.16 -14.26 -24.47
CA GLN A 453 -19.83 -15.63 -24.90
C GLN A 453 -18.31 -15.85 -25.00
N GLY A 454 -17.53 -15.04 -24.29
CA GLY A 454 -16.06 -15.06 -24.30
C GLY A 454 -15.43 -13.81 -24.92
N GLU A 455 -14.10 -13.84 -25.02
CA GLU A 455 -13.30 -12.70 -25.45
C GLU A 455 -13.07 -12.66 -26.97
N ALA A 456 -12.93 -11.44 -27.50
CA ALA A 456 -12.59 -11.22 -28.91
C ALA A 456 -11.23 -11.83 -29.27
N TRP A 457 -10.27 -11.82 -28.34
CA TRP A 457 -8.93 -12.38 -28.52
C TRP A 457 -8.98 -13.89 -28.82
N ASP A 458 -9.63 -14.67 -27.97
CA ASP A 458 -9.76 -16.12 -28.14
C ASP A 458 -10.55 -16.48 -29.39
N THR A 459 -11.62 -15.72 -29.63
CA THR A 459 -12.44 -15.89 -30.84
C THR A 459 -11.59 -15.63 -32.08
N MET A 460 -10.78 -14.57 -32.10
CA MET A 460 -9.92 -14.26 -33.24
C MET A 460 -8.79 -15.27 -33.42
N GLN A 461 -8.17 -15.74 -32.33
CA GLN A 461 -7.19 -16.83 -32.39
C GLN A 461 -7.77 -18.10 -33.03
N LYS A 462 -9.00 -18.48 -32.67
CA LYS A 462 -9.70 -19.62 -33.28
C LYS A 462 -9.88 -19.41 -34.79
N HIS A 463 -10.28 -18.21 -35.22
CA HIS A 463 -10.42 -17.87 -36.63
C HIS A 463 -9.08 -17.93 -37.39
N ILE A 464 -8.00 -17.38 -36.83
CA ILE A 464 -6.65 -17.40 -37.42
C ILE A 464 -6.17 -18.86 -37.60
N ARG A 465 -6.31 -19.70 -36.58
CA ARG A 465 -5.93 -21.12 -36.66
C ARG A 465 -6.76 -21.86 -37.71
N ALA A 466 -8.06 -21.57 -37.81
CA ALA A 466 -8.93 -22.16 -38.81
C ALA A 466 -8.60 -21.70 -40.24
N TYR A 467 -8.16 -20.45 -40.42
CA TYR A 467 -7.69 -19.93 -41.69
C TYR A 467 -6.36 -20.60 -42.10
N ALA A 468 -5.38 -20.67 -41.19
CA ALA A 468 -4.08 -21.29 -41.44
C ALA A 468 -4.21 -22.74 -41.94
N ARG A 469 -5.03 -23.56 -41.27
CA ARG A 469 -5.31 -24.94 -41.69
C ARG A 469 -5.90 -25.05 -43.11
N ARG A 470 -6.72 -24.09 -43.52
CA ARG A 470 -7.32 -24.05 -44.86
C ARG A 470 -6.32 -23.61 -45.92
N ALA A 471 -5.48 -22.62 -45.61
CA ALA A 471 -4.43 -22.15 -46.49
C ALA A 471 -3.39 -23.25 -46.76
N ASP A 472 -2.98 -24.00 -45.74
CA ASP A 472 -2.08 -25.17 -45.88
C ASP A 472 -2.69 -26.22 -46.82
N ALA A 473 -3.99 -26.51 -46.66
CA ALA A 473 -4.69 -27.47 -47.51
C ALA A 473 -4.83 -27.01 -48.97
N GLN A 474 -4.83 -25.70 -49.23
CA GLN A 474 -4.94 -25.10 -50.56
C GLN A 474 -3.58 -24.79 -51.22
N ALA A 475 -2.47 -25.04 -50.53
CA ALA A 475 -1.10 -24.71 -50.97
C ALA A 475 -0.95 -23.26 -51.44
N THR A 476 -1.62 -22.31 -50.76
CA THR A 476 -1.53 -20.89 -51.10
C THR A 476 -0.08 -20.42 -50.91
N PRO A 477 0.61 -19.91 -51.95
CA PRO A 477 2.01 -19.52 -51.83
C PRO A 477 2.14 -18.35 -50.84
N ALA A 478 3.11 -18.46 -49.93
CA ALA A 478 3.43 -17.37 -49.01
C ALA A 478 3.97 -16.18 -49.81
N PRO A 479 3.54 -14.94 -49.52
CA PRO A 479 4.14 -13.77 -50.13
C PRO A 479 5.63 -13.71 -49.77
N SER A 480 6.49 -13.54 -50.77
CA SER A 480 7.95 -13.66 -50.63
C SER A 480 8.66 -12.39 -50.17
N ASP A 481 7.95 -11.28 -50.01
CA ASP A 481 8.52 -9.97 -49.69
C ASP A 481 7.65 -9.19 -48.67
N VAL A 482 8.30 -8.62 -47.66
CA VAL A 482 7.69 -7.77 -46.62
C VAL A 482 7.04 -6.54 -47.23
N ALA A 483 7.63 -5.95 -48.28
CA ALA A 483 7.03 -4.79 -48.93
C ALA A 483 5.70 -5.14 -49.60
N ALA A 484 5.59 -6.31 -50.24
CA ALA A 484 4.35 -6.81 -50.82
C ALA A 484 3.30 -7.11 -49.73
N LEU A 485 3.72 -7.64 -48.59
CA LEU A 485 2.84 -7.84 -47.42
C LEU A 485 2.28 -6.53 -46.88
N LEU A 486 3.12 -5.50 -46.69
CA LEU A 486 2.69 -4.18 -46.23
C LEU A 486 1.77 -3.50 -47.24
N ALA A 487 2.10 -3.55 -48.53
CA ALA A 487 1.25 -3.03 -49.59
C ALA A 487 -0.12 -3.74 -49.64
N ARG A 488 -0.14 -5.07 -49.43
CA ARG A 488 -1.38 -5.84 -49.29
C ARG A 488 -2.15 -5.42 -48.03
N ALA A 489 -1.51 -5.26 -46.89
CA ALA A 489 -2.16 -4.87 -45.63
C ALA A 489 -2.80 -3.47 -45.70
N ALA A 490 -2.23 -2.56 -46.49
CA ALA A 490 -2.77 -1.22 -46.70
C ALA A 490 -3.99 -1.18 -47.63
N ALA A 491 -4.25 -2.24 -48.40
CA ALA A 491 -5.37 -2.30 -49.34
C ALA A 491 -6.57 -3.06 -48.74
N PRO A 492 -7.82 -2.65 -49.03
CA PRO A 492 -9.00 -3.35 -48.52
C PRO A 492 -9.03 -4.83 -48.96
N PRO A 493 -9.65 -5.72 -48.16
CA PRO A 493 -9.78 -7.13 -48.53
C PRO A 493 -10.66 -7.31 -49.77
N SER A 494 -10.22 -8.14 -50.71
CA SER A 494 -10.97 -8.51 -51.92
C SER A 494 -12.19 -9.38 -51.56
N ALA A 495 -13.11 -9.57 -52.51
CA ALA A 495 -14.28 -10.41 -52.31
C ALA A 495 -13.92 -11.87 -51.92
N ASP A 496 -12.85 -12.40 -52.49
CA ASP A 496 -12.40 -13.76 -52.21
C ASP A 496 -11.78 -13.87 -50.81
N GLU A 497 -10.98 -12.88 -50.38
CA GLU A 497 -10.43 -12.87 -49.02
C GLU A 497 -11.53 -12.67 -47.97
N LYS A 498 -12.52 -11.82 -48.24
CA LYS A 498 -13.71 -11.70 -47.38
C LYS A 498 -14.43 -13.04 -47.24
N LYS A 499 -14.60 -13.76 -48.35
CA LYS A 499 -15.21 -15.10 -48.36
C LYS A 499 -14.37 -16.11 -47.57
N GLN A 500 -13.05 -16.05 -47.65
CA GLN A 500 -12.14 -16.92 -46.89
C GLN A 500 -12.16 -16.63 -45.38
N LEU A 501 -12.22 -15.35 -44.99
CA LEU A 501 -12.34 -14.93 -43.59
C LEU A 501 -13.71 -15.28 -43.00
N GLY A 502 -14.76 -15.34 -43.81
CA GLY A 502 -16.10 -15.75 -43.39
C GLY A 502 -16.66 -14.83 -42.31
N THR A 503 -17.20 -15.41 -41.23
CA THR A 503 -17.78 -14.66 -40.10
C THR A 503 -16.78 -13.76 -39.38
N ALA A 504 -15.48 -14.07 -39.44
CA ALA A 504 -14.43 -13.26 -38.82
C ALA A 504 -14.39 -11.84 -39.40
N HIS A 505 -14.62 -11.70 -40.71
CA HIS A 505 -14.60 -10.38 -41.36
C HIS A 505 -15.70 -9.48 -40.82
N ALA A 506 -16.93 -9.98 -40.72
CA ALA A 506 -18.06 -9.21 -40.18
C ALA A 506 -17.86 -8.83 -38.71
N GLN A 507 -17.24 -9.70 -37.91
CA GLN A 507 -16.90 -9.41 -36.51
C GLN A 507 -15.83 -8.31 -36.40
N LEU A 508 -14.76 -8.38 -37.22
CA LEU A 508 -13.71 -7.36 -37.26
C LEU A 508 -14.23 -6.00 -37.72
N GLU A 509 -15.08 -5.99 -38.75
CA GLU A 509 -15.74 -4.78 -39.25
C GLU A 509 -16.61 -4.15 -38.16
N LEU A 510 -17.42 -4.96 -37.46
CA LEU A 510 -18.22 -4.49 -36.34
C LEU A 510 -17.36 -3.92 -35.19
N ILE A 511 -16.27 -4.59 -34.82
CA ILE A 511 -15.33 -4.08 -33.80
C ILE A 511 -14.78 -2.71 -34.24
N GLY A 512 -14.33 -2.59 -35.50
CA GLY A 512 -13.84 -1.33 -36.05
C GLY A 512 -14.89 -0.21 -36.01
N THR A 513 -16.13 -0.51 -36.40
CA THR A 513 -17.26 0.44 -36.32
C THR A 513 -17.52 0.86 -34.88
N ARG A 514 -17.58 -0.09 -33.92
CA ARG A 514 -17.85 0.23 -32.52
C ARG A 514 -16.73 1.02 -31.86
N THR A 515 -15.47 0.75 -32.21
CA THR A 515 -14.33 1.54 -31.77
C THR A 515 -14.41 2.97 -32.31
N ALA A 516 -14.76 3.16 -33.59
CA ALA A 516 -14.93 4.48 -34.17
C ALA A 516 -16.08 5.27 -33.52
N GLU A 517 -17.23 4.62 -33.28
CA GLU A 517 -18.36 5.20 -32.55
C GLU A 517 -18.00 5.58 -31.11
N MET A 518 -17.21 4.74 -30.43
CA MET A 518 -16.70 5.02 -29.08
C MET A 518 -15.81 6.27 -29.09
N HIS A 519 -14.86 6.38 -30.03
CA HIS A 519 -14.01 7.57 -30.16
C HIS A 519 -14.83 8.82 -30.46
N ALA A 520 -15.85 8.74 -31.32
CA ALA A 520 -16.72 9.86 -31.62
C ALA A 520 -17.52 10.31 -30.38
N ALA A 521 -17.99 9.37 -29.56
CA ALA A 521 -18.68 9.67 -28.30
C ALA A 521 -17.76 10.34 -27.27
N LEU A 522 -16.52 9.87 -27.13
CA LEU A 522 -15.53 10.48 -26.23
C LEU A 522 -15.10 11.87 -26.69
N ALA A 523 -14.88 12.06 -27.99
CA ALA A 523 -14.50 13.36 -28.56
C ALA A 523 -15.63 14.41 -28.49
N ALA A 524 -16.87 13.97 -28.28
CA ALA A 524 -18.01 14.86 -28.06
C ALA A 524 -18.16 15.31 -26.59
N SER A 525 -17.33 14.79 -25.67
CA SER A 525 -17.39 15.12 -24.25
C SER A 525 -16.92 16.54 -23.96
N ASP A 526 -17.68 17.25 -23.12
CA ASP A 526 -17.33 18.58 -22.60
C ASP A 526 -16.33 18.53 -21.43
N ASP A 527 -15.93 17.33 -20.99
CA ASP A 527 -14.99 17.12 -19.90
C ASP A 527 -13.54 17.42 -20.35
N SER A 528 -12.84 18.27 -19.59
CA SER A 528 -11.49 18.72 -19.88
C SER A 528 -10.46 17.59 -19.98
N GLU A 529 -10.71 16.46 -19.32
CA GLU A 529 -9.85 15.26 -19.41
C GLU A 529 -9.83 14.66 -20.82
N PHE A 530 -10.86 14.93 -21.64
CA PHE A 530 -10.96 14.46 -23.03
C PHE A 530 -10.63 15.56 -24.05
N ALA A 531 -10.18 16.73 -23.60
CA ALA A 531 -9.80 17.81 -24.50
C ALA A 531 -8.60 17.38 -25.36
N PRO A 532 -8.62 17.64 -26.68
CA PRO A 532 -7.51 17.30 -27.56
C PRO A 532 -6.26 18.08 -27.15
N LEU A 533 -5.17 17.34 -26.89
CA LEU A 533 -3.86 17.94 -26.64
C LEU A 533 -3.15 18.23 -27.97
N PRO A 534 -2.42 19.35 -28.08
CA PRO A 534 -1.58 19.62 -29.24
C PRO A 534 -0.54 18.51 -29.37
N PHE A 535 -0.35 18.02 -30.60
CA PHE A 535 0.67 17.01 -30.90
C PHE A 535 2.07 17.60 -30.64
N THR A 536 2.68 17.26 -29.51
CA THR A 536 4.10 17.53 -29.24
C THR A 536 4.90 16.39 -29.86
N GLY A 537 5.45 16.64 -31.05
CA GLY A 537 6.28 15.69 -31.79
C GLY A 537 7.67 15.50 -31.21
#